data_AF-A0A5D8Q857-F1
#
_entry.id   AF-A0A5D8Q857-F1
#
_cell.length_a   1.000
_cell.length_b   1.000
_cell.length_c   1.000
_cell.angle_alpha   90.00
_cell.angle_beta   90.00
_cell.angle_gamma   90.00
#
_symmetry.space_group_name_H-M   'P 1'
#
loop_
_entity.id
_entity.type
_entity.pdbx_description
1 polymer ?
#
loop_
_entity_poly.entity_id
_entity_poly.type
_entity_poly.pdbx_seq_one_letter_code
_entity_poly.pdbx_strand_id
1 'polypeptide(L)'
;MTTKRINLSFSIDREDDLKVYRILSEQKYKTDYVINAVLSYIGERDKGFDKEKIKEAVKEAIEKCGGISIENKGKENNSCVQHELPDNIFDMFDNL
;
A
#
# COMPACT_ATOMS: atom_id res chain seq x y z
N MET A 1 27.32 21.66 -9.85
CA MET A 1 26.47 20.49 -10.14
C MET A 1 26.37 20.32 -11.64
N THR A 2 26.57 19.11 -12.15
CA THR A 2 26.52 18.82 -13.59
C THR A 2 25.12 18.37 -13.97
N THR A 3 24.46 19.06 -14.88
CA THR A 3 23.11 18.70 -15.34
C THR A 3 23.19 17.89 -16.63
N LYS A 4 22.58 16.70 -16.65
CA LYS A 4 22.37 15.90 -17.86
C LYS A 4 20.88 15.91 -18.22
N ARG A 5 20.56 15.96 -19.51
CA ARG A 5 19.19 15.98 -20.03
C ARG A 5 18.91 14.69 -20.81
N ILE A 6 17.67 14.24 -20.75
CA ILE A 6 17.15 13.14 -21.56
C ILE A 6 16.04 13.70 -22.45
N ASN A 7 15.97 13.21 -23.69
CA ASN A 7 14.88 13.55 -24.61
C ASN A 7 13.84 12.43 -24.59
N LEU A 8 12.57 12.81 -24.52
CA LEU A 8 11.43 11.90 -24.56
C LEU A 8 10.62 12.19 -25.82
N SER A 9 10.07 11.14 -26.42
CA SER A 9 9.17 11.22 -27.57
C SER A 9 7.88 10.48 -27.25
N PHE A 10 6.75 11.04 -27.63
CA PHE A 10 5.42 10.50 -27.37
C PHE A 10 4.67 10.37 -28.69
N SER A 11 4.13 9.18 -28.98
CA SER A 11 3.25 8.99 -30.13
C SER A 11 1.83 9.44 -29.77
N ILE A 12 1.24 10.34 -30.56
CA ILE A 12 -0.12 10.83 -30.32
C ILE A 12 -1.18 9.77 -30.69
N ASP A 13 -0.79 8.76 -31.48
CA ASP A 13 -1.64 7.64 -31.88
C ASP A 13 -1.76 6.57 -30.79
N ARG A 14 -0.86 6.57 -29.80
CA ARG A 14 -0.91 5.66 -28.64
C ARG A 14 -1.58 6.36 -27.48
N GLU A 15 -2.68 5.79 -26.99
CA GLU A 15 -3.51 6.42 -25.94
C GLU A 15 -2.70 6.76 -24.67
N ASP A 16 -1.85 5.85 -24.21
CA ASP A 16 -1.04 6.05 -23.01
C ASP A 16 0.02 7.14 -23.20
N ASP A 17 0.66 7.18 -24.37
CA ASP A 17 1.65 8.20 -24.70
C ASP A 17 0.99 9.58 -24.75
N LEU A 18 -0.21 9.69 -25.33
CA LEU A 18 -1.00 10.92 -25.37
C LEU A 18 -1.39 11.39 -23.95
N LYS A 19 -1.83 10.47 -23.09
CA LYS A 19 -2.17 10.77 -21.70
C LYS A 19 -0.95 11.31 -20.94
N VAL A 20 0.18 10.61 -20.99
CA VAL A 20 1.41 11.02 -20.30
C VAL A 20 1.93 12.34 -20.88
N TYR A 21 1.89 12.51 -22.20
CA TYR A 21 2.27 13.76 -22.85
C TYR A 21 1.45 14.95 -22.32
N ARG A 22 0.12 14.83 -22.26
CA ARG A 22 -0.77 15.89 -21.75
C ARG A 22 -0.43 16.24 -20.30
N ILE A 23 -0.34 15.23 -19.43
CA ILE A 23 0.01 15.40 -18.02
C ILE A 23 1.32 16.17 -17.87
N LEU A 24 2.39 15.72 -18.54
CA LEU A 24 3.70 16.36 -18.46
C LEU A 24 3.69 17.77 -19.07
N SER A 25 2.96 17.97 -20.17
CA SER A 25 2.90 19.27 -20.86
C SER A 25 2.37 20.38 -19.95
N GLU A 26 1.39 20.07 -19.09
CA GLU A 26 0.75 20.98 -18.14
C GLU A 26 1.62 21.30 -16.90
N GLN A 27 2.64 20.48 -16.60
CA GLN A 27 3.49 20.72 -15.42
C GLN A 27 4.46 21.88 -15.62
N LYS A 28 4.52 22.79 -14.64
CA LYS A 28 5.50 23.89 -14.58
C LYS A 28 6.93 23.37 -14.37
N TYR A 29 7.10 22.33 -13.54
CA TYR A 29 8.38 21.72 -13.19
C TYR A 29 8.42 20.25 -13.63
N LYS A 30 8.57 20.02 -14.94
CA LYS A 30 8.49 18.69 -15.57
C LYS A 30 9.51 17.69 -15.01
N THR A 31 10.75 18.12 -14.82
CA THR A 31 11.83 17.25 -14.31
C THR A 31 11.52 16.76 -12.90
N ASP A 32 11.06 17.65 -12.01
CA ASP A 32 10.73 17.29 -10.62
C ASP A 32 9.52 16.36 -10.57
N TYR A 33 8.52 16.61 -11.41
CA TYR A 33 7.36 15.72 -11.55
C TYR A 33 7.78 14.31 -11.97
N VAL A 34 8.64 14.19 -12.99
CA VAL A 34 9.15 12.89 -13.46
C VAL A 34 9.99 12.21 -12.38
N ILE A 35 10.83 12.94 -11.65
CA ILE A 35 11.62 12.38 -10.53
C ILE A 35 10.69 11.77 -9.49
N ASN A 36 9.67 12.53 -9.04
CA ASN A 36 8.73 12.06 -8.04
C ASN A 36 7.92 10.86 -8.55
N ALA A 37 7.40 10.91 -9.78
CA ALA A 37 6.63 9.82 -10.36
C ALA A 37 7.46 8.53 -10.49
N VAL A 38 8.71 8.63 -10.95
CA VAL A 38 9.60 7.47 -11.10
C VAL A 38 10.02 6.91 -9.73
N LEU A 39 10.38 7.77 -8.78
CA LEU A 39 10.76 7.34 -7.43
C LEU A 39 9.58 6.74 -6.66
N SER A 40 8.36 7.27 -6.81
CA SER A 40 7.17 6.66 -6.23
C SER A 40 6.86 5.33 -6.90
N TYR A 41 6.94 5.24 -8.23
CA TYR A 41 6.66 3.99 -8.94
C TYR A 41 7.69 2.88 -8.65
N ILE A 42 8.97 3.23 -8.57
CA ILE A 42 10.02 2.28 -8.14
C ILE A 42 9.86 1.98 -6.65
N GLY A 43 9.64 2.99 -5.82
CA GLY A 43 9.45 2.82 -4.38
C GLY A 43 8.22 2.00 -4.01
N GLU A 44 7.15 2.05 -4.81
CA GLU A 44 5.96 1.19 -4.69
C GLU A 44 6.19 -0.21 -5.26
N ARG A 45 7.12 -0.39 -6.21
CA ARG A 45 7.50 -1.71 -6.73
C ARG A 45 8.57 -2.43 -5.88
N ASP A 46 9.50 -1.68 -5.28
CA ASP A 46 10.51 -2.19 -4.34
C ASP A 46 9.91 -2.46 -2.95
N LYS A 47 8.87 -1.71 -2.58
CA LYS A 47 7.95 -2.10 -1.50
C LYS A 47 6.98 -3.12 -2.07
N GLY A 48 7.48 -4.32 -2.38
CA GLY A 48 6.61 -5.47 -2.63
C GLY A 48 5.50 -5.50 -1.58
N PHE A 49 4.29 -5.91 -1.99
CA PHE A 49 3.07 -5.96 -1.18
C PHE A 49 3.36 -5.99 0.32
N ASP A 50 3.20 -4.83 0.97
CA ASP A 50 3.66 -4.59 2.34
C ASP A 50 2.69 -5.26 3.31
N LYS A 51 2.83 -6.59 3.45
CA LYS A 51 1.98 -7.44 4.30
C LYS A 51 1.92 -6.90 5.72
N GLU A 52 3.00 -6.31 6.22
CA GLU A 52 3.08 -5.75 7.56
C GLU A 52 2.18 -4.52 7.71
N LYS A 53 2.11 -3.63 6.72
CA LYS A 53 1.12 -2.53 6.74
C LYS A 53 -0.33 -3.00 6.74
N ILE A 54 -0.62 -4.10 6.04
CA ILE A 54 -1.97 -4.67 6.03
C ILE A 54 -2.29 -5.27 7.39
N LYS A 55 -1.34 -6.02 7.99
CA LYS A 55 -1.48 -6.54 9.36
C LYS A 55 -1.72 -5.42 10.36
N GLU A 56 -0.96 -4.32 10.26
CA GLU A 56 -1.10 -3.15 11.14
C GLU A 56 -2.48 -2.47 10.97
N ALA A 57 -2.91 -2.23 9.72
CA ALA A 57 -4.22 -1.63 9.43
C ALA A 57 -5.39 -2.50 9.92
N VAL A 58 -5.29 -3.82 9.77
CA VAL A 58 -6.31 -4.77 10.24
C VAL A 58 -6.32 -4.85 11.77
N LYS A 59 -5.15 -4.83 12.42
CA LYS A 59 -5.06 -4.75 13.88
C LYS A 59 -5.73 -3.49 14.43
N GLU A 60 -5.45 -2.34 13.84
CA GLU A 60 -6.07 -1.06 14.22
C GLU A 60 -7.61 -1.09 14.05
N ALA A 61 -8.09 -1.67 12.96
CA ALA A 61 -9.53 -1.82 12.71
C ALA A 61 -10.20 -2.72 13.76
N ILE A 62 -9.57 -3.85 14.11
CA ILE A 62 -10.10 -4.77 15.11
C ILE A 62 -10.12 -4.11 16.50
N GLU A 63 -9.06 -3.41 16.89
CA GLU A 63 -9.03 -2.66 18.16
C GLU A 63 -10.14 -1.59 18.22
N LYS A 64 -10.35 -0.83 17.13
CA LYS A 64 -11.44 0.16 17.03
C LYS A 64 -12.84 -0.45 17.08
N CYS A 65 -13.02 -1.67 16.57
CA CYS A 65 -14.30 -2.37 16.57
C CYS A 65 -14.58 -3.12 17.89
N GLY A 66 -13.73 -2.99 18.92
CA GLY A 66 -13.92 -3.62 20.22
C GLY A 66 -13.27 -5.00 20.34
N GLY A 67 -12.27 -5.30 19.51
CA GLY A 67 -11.56 -6.58 19.51
C GLY A 67 -12.39 -7.73 18.91
N ILE A 68 -11.81 -8.93 18.91
CA ILE A 68 -12.52 -10.16 18.56
C ILE A 68 -12.84 -10.87 19.87
N SER A 69 -14.12 -11.19 20.09
CA SER A 69 -14.53 -12.01 21.23
C SER A 69 -14.41 -13.49 20.85
N ILE A 70 -13.46 -14.19 21.46
CA ILE A 70 -13.34 -15.64 21.33
C ILE A 70 -14.16 -16.27 22.46
N GLU A 71 -15.24 -16.98 22.12
CA GLU A 71 -15.90 -17.85 23.08
C GLU A 71 -14.99 -19.06 23.37
N ASN A 72 -14.37 -19.09 24.55
CA ASN A 72 -13.73 -20.29 25.07
C ASN A 72 -14.78 -21.37 25.35
N LYS A 73 -15.11 -22.18 24.33
CA LYS A 73 -15.92 -23.40 24.50
C LYS A 73 -15.08 -24.52 25.08
N GLY A 74 -14.67 -24.36 26.34
CA GLY A 74 -13.77 -25.29 27.02
C GLY A 74 -13.77 -25.14 28.53
N LYS A 75 -14.83 -25.65 29.17
CA LYS A 75 -14.97 -26.03 30.58
C LYS A 75 -14.81 -24.93 31.66
N GLU A 76 -15.82 -24.92 32.54
CA GLU A 76 -15.90 -24.27 33.86
C GLU A 76 -16.27 -22.78 33.88
N ASN A 77 -17.57 -22.55 34.08
CA ASN A 77 -18.27 -21.49 34.83
C ASN A 77 -17.48 -20.27 35.35
N ASN A 78 -16.70 -19.61 34.50
CA ASN A 78 -16.22 -18.24 34.66
C ASN A 78 -15.78 -17.73 33.28
N SER A 79 -16.75 -17.53 32.37
CA SER A 79 -16.47 -16.99 31.03
C SER A 79 -16.13 -15.50 31.14
N CYS A 80 -14.86 -15.20 31.43
CA CYS A 80 -14.32 -13.88 31.15
C CYS A 80 -14.12 -13.79 29.64
N VAL A 81 -14.87 -12.91 28.97
CA VAL A 81 -14.65 -12.62 27.54
C VAL A 81 -13.33 -11.88 27.45
N GLN A 82 -12.26 -12.62 27.14
CA GLN A 82 -10.95 -12.06 26.96
C GLN A 82 -10.89 -11.52 25.52
N HIS A 83 -10.87 -10.19 25.37
CA HIS A 83 -10.69 -9.52 24.08
C HIS A 83 -9.23 -9.59 23.68
N GLU A 84 -8.76 -10.79 23.33
CA GLU A 84 -7.41 -11.00 22.82
C GLU A 84 -7.48 -11.45 21.36
N LEU A 85 -6.78 -10.73 20.50
CA LEU A 85 -6.56 -11.13 19.11
C LEU A 85 -5.71 -12.42 19.12
N PRO A 86 -6.15 -13.51 18.46
CA PRO A 86 -5.31 -14.67 18.26
C PRO A 86 -4.02 -14.28 17.52
N ASP A 87 -2.87 -14.74 18.00
CA ASP A 87 -1.56 -14.45 17.37
C ASP A 87 -1.48 -14.90 15.90
N ASN A 88 -2.25 -15.92 15.53
CA ASN A 88 -2.28 -16.54 14.21
C ASN A 88 -3.33 -15.96 13.25
N ILE A 89 -4.07 -14.91 13.64
CA ILE A 89 -5.13 -14.36 12.79
C ILE A 89 -4.59 -13.77 11.48
N PHE A 90 -3.33 -13.38 11.47
CA PHE A 90 -2.67 -12.78 10.31
C PHE A 90 -2.00 -13.81 9.39
N ASP A 91 -1.95 -15.08 9.76
CA ASP A 91 -1.34 -16.15 8.95
C ASP A 91 -2.10 -16.34 7.62
N MET A 92 -3.35 -15.90 7.53
CA MET A 92 -4.13 -15.90 6.28
C MET A 92 -3.49 -15.02 5.18
N PHE A 93 -2.67 -14.04 5.55
CA PHE A 93 -1.96 -13.18 4.60
C PHE A 93 -0.66 -13.79 4.10
N ASP A 94 -0.19 -14.89 4.68
CA ASP A 94 1.04 -15.53 4.23
C ASP A 94 0.87 -16.26 2.89
N ASN A 95 -0.37 -16.64 2.54
CA ASN A 95 -0.73 -17.28 1.27
C ASN A 95 -1.13 -16.31 0.14
N LEU A 96 -1.03 -14.98 0.37
CA LEU A 96 -1.24 -13.92 -0.61
C LEU A 96 0.07 -13.55 -1.32
#